data_AF-A0A4P2QCN6-F1
#
_entry.id   AF-A0A4P2QCN6-F1
#
_cell.length_a   1.000
_cell.length_b   1.000
_cell.length_c   1.000
_cell.angle_alpha   90.00
_cell.angle_beta   90.00
_cell.angle_gamma   90.00
#
_symmetry.space_group_name_H-M   'P 1'
#
loop_
_entity.id
_entity.type
_entity.pdbx_description
1 polymer ?
#
loop_
_entity_poly.entity_id
_entity_poly.type
_entity_poly.pdbx_seq_one_letter_code
_entity_poly.pdbx_strand_id
1 'polypeptide(L)'
;MLAVHCPQCGRPAPVSLASPDLMACAACHYRGPPPGDAAQRLRAAAHALFQTDVRRRQLSEALRRMLVTASQRHARLLVVFGLAAVPISALCAFLLLGLWVTPDTEGNLVVGGMTVAAWLGTVGTGAAVLALVRRRQRRIEEACAARPPAAPGEPAACHVCGAPLDGGGGAGAIARCGFCAADNLVAPAVLARARARQVVLFASFEQAVSAELASFDRATSGAAASVVAIALVVPVTAFALAVAVTLAGESRRLPVDPTVRYAAVSTPLGPCVGKLMAQADGGAAAPAVRFGAFRRPELPEEQVMAPGVPIEAVAPGSLVGRVVTAKAGAGVVEEVFSSPLRGNSVTVRRNDGTSFTSSIAGLCLDGPPAR
;
A
#
# COMPACT_ATOMS: atom_id res chain seq x y z
N MET A 1 -23.71 16.48 -23.03
CA MET A 1 -24.28 17.71 -23.64
C MET A 1 -25.78 17.59 -23.47
N LEU A 2 -26.47 18.63 -22.97
CA LEU A 2 -27.94 18.61 -23.01
C LEU A 2 -28.32 18.70 -24.48
N ALA A 3 -29.07 17.72 -24.98
CA ALA A 3 -29.48 17.67 -26.37
C ALA A 3 -30.93 17.20 -26.43
N VAL A 4 -31.69 17.78 -27.33
CA VAL A 4 -33.07 17.35 -27.64
C VAL A 4 -33.15 17.10 -29.13
N HIS A 5 -34.04 16.21 -29.56
CA HIS A 5 -34.19 15.91 -30.98
C HIS A 5 -34.71 17.15 -31.71
N CYS A 6 -34.05 17.53 -32.79
CA CYS A 6 -34.46 18.67 -33.60
C CYS A 6 -35.84 18.38 -34.23
N PRO A 7 -36.82 19.30 -34.13
CA PRO A 7 -38.15 19.07 -34.67
C PRO A 7 -38.19 18.97 -36.20
N GLN A 8 -37.15 19.46 -36.89
CA GLN A 8 -37.07 19.44 -38.36
C GLN A 8 -36.38 18.18 -38.91
N CYS A 9 -35.20 17.84 -38.40
CA CYS A 9 -34.38 16.75 -38.97
C CYS A 9 -34.25 15.52 -38.06
N GLY A 10 -34.85 15.55 -36.86
CA GLY A 10 -34.77 14.47 -35.86
C GLY A 10 -33.40 14.29 -35.22
N ARG A 11 -32.32 14.90 -35.72
CA ARG A 11 -30.98 14.75 -35.13
C ARG A 11 -30.89 15.45 -33.76
N PRO A 12 -30.11 14.91 -32.81
CA PRO A 12 -29.90 15.57 -31.51
C PRO A 12 -29.24 16.94 -31.73
N ALA A 13 -29.88 17.98 -31.21
CA ALA A 13 -29.40 19.34 -31.26
C ALA A 13 -29.16 19.86 -29.83
N PRO A 14 -28.04 20.56 -29.60
CA PRO A 14 -27.70 21.04 -28.27
C PRO A 14 -28.69 22.09 -27.78
N VAL A 15 -28.94 22.05 -26.47
CA VAL A 15 -29.75 23.04 -25.76
C VAL A 15 -29.01 23.57 -24.54
N SER A 16 -29.36 24.78 -24.14
CA SER A 16 -28.79 25.49 -23.00
C SER A 16 -29.90 25.84 -22.02
N LEU A 17 -29.66 25.61 -20.72
CA LEU A 17 -30.54 26.11 -19.67
C LEU A 17 -30.48 27.64 -19.56
N ALA A 18 -29.49 28.28 -20.20
CA ALA A 18 -29.43 29.73 -20.30
C ALA A 18 -30.43 30.34 -21.29
N SER A 19 -30.87 29.54 -22.25
CA SER A 19 -31.82 29.93 -23.27
C SER A 19 -32.77 28.75 -23.52
N PRO A 20 -33.65 28.41 -22.54
CA PRO A 20 -34.49 27.22 -22.60
C PRO A 20 -35.46 27.23 -23.77
N ASP A 21 -35.75 28.42 -24.31
CA ASP A 21 -36.65 28.66 -25.44
C ASP A 21 -35.95 28.72 -26.80
N LEU A 22 -34.63 28.51 -26.84
CA LEU A 22 -33.85 28.57 -28.08
C LEU A 22 -32.97 27.34 -28.24
N MET A 23 -33.11 26.68 -29.38
CA MET A 23 -32.22 25.63 -29.84
C MET A 23 -31.62 25.97 -31.21
N ALA A 24 -30.41 25.47 -31.46
CA ALA A 24 -29.74 25.58 -32.75
C ALA A 24 -29.28 24.20 -33.21
N CYS A 25 -29.82 23.71 -34.33
CA CYS A 25 -29.39 22.43 -34.91
C CYS A 25 -28.24 22.64 -35.89
N ALA A 26 -27.08 22.03 -35.62
CA ALA A 26 -25.93 22.09 -36.52
C ALA A 26 -26.16 21.35 -37.85
N ALA A 27 -27.08 20.38 -37.89
CA ALA A 27 -27.25 19.52 -39.06
C ALA A 27 -28.19 20.08 -40.13
N CYS A 28 -29.27 20.76 -39.73
CA CYS A 28 -30.24 21.35 -40.65
C CYS A 28 -30.37 22.88 -40.51
N HIS A 29 -29.50 23.49 -39.69
CA HIS A 29 -29.49 24.92 -39.39
C HIS A 29 -30.78 25.49 -38.77
N TYR A 30 -31.69 24.63 -38.29
CA TYR A 30 -32.88 25.07 -37.56
C TYR A 30 -32.49 25.91 -36.34
N ARG A 31 -33.09 27.10 -36.22
CA ARG A 31 -33.04 27.97 -35.05
C ARG A 31 -34.46 28.29 -34.63
N GLY A 32 -34.83 27.91 -33.41
CA GLY A 32 -36.19 28.09 -32.91
C GLY A 32 -36.40 27.43 -31.56
N PRO A 33 -37.63 27.39 -31.05
CA PRO A 33 -37.92 26.74 -29.79
C PRO A 33 -37.75 25.22 -29.87
N PRO A 34 -37.29 24.56 -28.79
CA PRO A 34 -37.36 23.11 -28.70
C PRO A 34 -38.82 22.63 -28.67
N PRO A 35 -39.08 21.33 -28.92
CA PRO A 35 -40.42 20.74 -28.78
C PRO A 35 -41.08 21.10 -27.45
N GLY A 36 -42.41 21.29 -27.43
CA GLY A 36 -43.10 21.93 -26.30
C GLY A 36 -42.89 21.24 -24.94
N ASP A 37 -42.84 19.91 -24.93
CA ASP A 37 -42.53 19.10 -23.75
C ASP A 37 -41.08 19.31 -23.27
N ALA A 38 -40.13 19.35 -24.20
CA ALA A 38 -38.73 19.62 -23.93
C ALA A 38 -38.50 21.05 -23.43
N ALA A 39 -39.17 22.04 -24.03
CA ALA A 39 -39.12 23.44 -23.61
C ALA A 39 -39.60 23.60 -22.16
N GLN A 40 -40.74 22.98 -21.81
CA GLN A 40 -41.27 23.02 -20.46
C GLN A 40 -40.31 22.39 -19.44
N ARG A 41 -39.71 21.23 -19.77
CA ARG A 41 -38.70 20.58 -18.92
C ARG A 41 -37.43 21.42 -18.76
N LEU A 42 -36.96 22.07 -19.83
CA LEU A 42 -35.80 22.96 -19.77
C LEU A 42 -36.06 24.19 -18.91
N ARG A 43 -37.26 24.79 -18.98
CA ARG A 43 -37.65 25.90 -18.09
C ARG A 43 -37.74 25.47 -16.64
N ALA A 44 -38.34 24.32 -16.35
CA ALA A 44 -38.41 23.76 -15.01
C ALA A 44 -37.00 23.50 -14.42
N ALA A 45 -36.12 22.89 -15.22
CA ALA A 45 -34.73 22.65 -14.82
C ALA A 45 -33.94 23.95 -14.62
N ALA A 46 -34.13 24.95 -15.49
CA ALA A 46 -33.52 26.27 -15.32
C ALA A 46 -34.00 26.94 -14.03
N HIS A 47 -35.31 26.88 -13.73
CA HIS A 47 -35.87 27.43 -12.51
C HIS A 47 -35.28 26.76 -11.26
N ALA A 48 -35.23 25.43 -11.21
CA ALA A 48 -34.62 24.68 -10.12
C ALA A 48 -33.12 25.02 -9.93
N LEU A 49 -32.38 25.18 -11.03
CA LEU A 49 -30.98 25.59 -10.99
C LEU A 49 -30.80 26.97 -10.35
N PHE A 50 -31.69 27.92 -10.67
CA PHE A 50 -31.63 29.28 -10.12
C PHE A 50 -32.05 29.36 -8.65
N GLN A 51 -32.92 28.46 -8.19
CA GLN A 51 -33.27 28.35 -6.77
C GLN A 51 -32.12 27.77 -5.91
N THR A 52 -31.21 27.02 -6.51
CA THR A 52 -30.05 26.46 -5.78
C THR A 52 -29.06 27.57 -5.43
N ASP A 53 -28.58 27.64 -4.20
CA ASP A 53 -27.59 28.65 -3.78
C ASP A 53 -26.37 28.67 -4.73
N VAL A 54 -25.99 29.86 -5.19
CA VAL A 54 -24.80 30.09 -6.02
C VAL A 54 -23.54 29.50 -5.37
N ARG A 55 -23.44 29.54 -4.03
CA ARG A 55 -22.30 28.98 -3.30
C ARG A 55 -22.10 27.49 -3.52
N ARG A 56 -23.18 26.73 -3.76
CA ARG A 56 -23.10 25.29 -4.07
C ARG A 56 -22.60 25.01 -5.48
N ARG A 57 -22.66 26.01 -6.37
CA ARG A 57 -22.22 25.92 -7.78
C ARG A 57 -20.78 26.42 -7.96
N GLN A 58 -20.25 27.12 -6.97
CA GLN A 58 -18.88 27.62 -6.96
C GLN A 58 -17.96 26.65 -6.24
N LEU A 59 -16.73 26.54 -6.74
CA LEU A 59 -15.72 25.73 -6.08
C LEU A 59 -15.20 26.49 -4.86
N SER A 60 -15.03 25.79 -3.74
CA SER A 60 -14.34 26.38 -2.59
C SER A 60 -12.92 26.79 -2.97
N GLU A 61 -12.40 27.85 -2.35
CA GLU A 61 -11.05 28.36 -2.65
C GLU A 61 -9.96 27.29 -2.42
N ALA A 62 -10.18 26.37 -1.49
CA ALA A 62 -9.30 25.22 -1.27
C ALA A 62 -9.30 24.25 -2.45
N LEU A 63 -10.49 23.94 -3.00
CA LEU A 63 -10.65 23.03 -4.13
C LEU A 63 -10.18 23.69 -5.43
N ARG A 64 -10.45 24.99 -5.60
CA ARG A 64 -9.91 25.80 -6.71
C ARG A 64 -8.39 25.75 -6.76
N ARG A 65 -7.71 26.00 -5.64
CA ARG A 65 -6.25 25.87 -5.52
C ARG A 65 -5.78 24.44 -5.77
N MET A 66 -6.52 23.43 -5.30
CA MET A 66 -6.20 22.02 -5.55
C MET A 66 -6.22 21.69 -7.05
N LEU A 67 -7.24 22.11 -7.80
CA LEU A 67 -7.37 21.83 -9.22
C LEU A 67 -6.34 22.60 -10.07
N VAL A 68 -6.04 23.85 -9.72
CA VAL A 68 -5.02 24.63 -10.43
C VAL A 68 -3.63 24.04 -10.23
N THR A 69 -3.32 23.56 -9.02
CA THR A 69 -2.03 22.96 -8.69
C THR A 69 -1.99 21.44 -8.85
N ALA A 70 -3.03 20.86 -9.44
CA ALA A 70 -3.25 19.43 -9.62
C ALA A 70 -2.00 18.67 -10.09
N SER A 71 -1.44 19.07 -11.23
CA SER A 71 -0.30 18.40 -11.85
C SER A 71 0.96 18.51 -10.99
N GLN A 72 1.23 19.71 -10.47
CA GLN A 72 2.38 19.98 -9.60
C GLN A 72 2.27 19.25 -8.25
N ARG A 73 1.08 19.20 -7.65
CA ARG A 73 0.83 18.49 -6.38
C ARG A 73 1.04 17.00 -6.54
N HIS A 74 0.61 16.39 -7.64
CA HIS A 74 0.88 14.98 -7.87
C HIS A 74 2.37 14.67 -7.97
N ALA A 75 3.13 15.51 -8.70
CA ALA A 75 4.57 15.38 -8.76
C ALA A 75 5.20 15.53 -7.37
N ARG A 76 4.79 16.55 -6.60
CA ARG A 76 5.25 16.75 -5.22
C ARG A 76 4.90 15.60 -4.29
N LEU A 77 3.67 15.08 -4.35
CA LEU A 77 3.24 13.93 -3.55
C LEU A 77 4.04 12.67 -3.90
N LEU A 78 4.32 12.44 -5.18
CA LEU A 78 5.19 11.34 -5.59
C LEU A 78 6.63 11.51 -5.09
N VAL A 79 7.17 12.73 -5.16
CA VAL A 79 8.51 13.03 -4.64
C VAL A 79 8.56 12.83 -3.12
N VAL A 80 7.58 13.37 -2.38
CA VAL A 80 7.49 13.19 -0.92
C VAL A 80 7.33 11.72 -0.55
N PHE A 81 6.46 10.99 -1.25
CA PHE A 81 6.30 9.56 -1.04
C PHE A 81 7.58 8.79 -1.33
N GLY A 82 8.25 9.10 -2.44
CA GLY A 82 9.55 8.52 -2.79
C GLY A 82 10.60 8.77 -1.72
N LEU A 83 10.78 10.03 -1.30
CA LEU A 83 11.71 10.41 -0.25
C LEU A 83 11.39 9.74 1.10
N ALA A 84 10.12 9.61 1.47
CA ALA A 84 9.70 8.91 2.68
C ALA A 84 9.90 7.39 2.58
N ALA A 85 9.79 6.82 1.37
CA ALA A 85 10.00 5.40 1.13
C ALA A 85 11.50 5.02 1.14
N VAL A 86 12.42 5.94 0.85
CA VAL A 86 13.87 5.69 0.86
C VAL A 86 14.38 5.14 2.20
N PRO A 87 14.19 5.80 3.36
CA PRO A 87 14.73 5.31 4.63
C PRO A 87 14.12 3.97 5.04
N ILE A 88 12.82 3.76 4.76
CA ILE A 88 12.14 2.49 5.03
C ILE A 88 12.74 1.38 4.16
N SER A 89 12.96 1.66 2.88
CA SER A 89 13.56 0.71 1.94
C SER A 89 15.02 0.44 2.28
N ALA A 90 15.78 1.46 2.70
CA ALA A 90 17.17 1.32 3.13
C ALA A 90 17.29 0.49 4.41
N LEU A 91 16.41 0.70 5.39
CA LEU A 91 16.34 -0.12 6.60
C LEU A 91 15.98 -1.57 6.25
N CYS A 92 14.98 -1.80 5.39
CA CYS A 92 14.63 -3.14 4.95
C CYS A 92 15.79 -3.82 4.21
N ALA A 93 16.48 -3.09 3.33
CA ALA A 93 17.65 -3.60 2.61
C ALA A 93 18.81 -3.92 3.58
N PHE A 94 19.05 -3.07 4.58
CA PHE A 94 20.06 -3.31 5.61
C PHE A 94 19.73 -4.54 6.46
N LEU A 95 18.48 -4.70 6.88
CA LEU A 95 18.02 -5.88 7.60
C LEU A 95 18.18 -7.15 6.74
N LEU A 96 17.76 -7.10 5.47
CA LEU A 96 17.92 -8.22 4.54
C LEU A 96 19.39 -8.56 4.26
N LEU A 97 20.26 -7.55 4.14
CA LEU A 97 21.70 -7.75 3.99
C LEU A 97 22.30 -8.39 5.25
N GLY A 98 21.88 -7.94 6.44
CA GLY A 98 22.27 -8.56 7.71
C GLY A 98 21.89 -10.02 7.77
N LEU A 99 20.65 -10.36 7.37
CA LEU A 99 20.19 -11.74 7.27
C LEU A 99 21.02 -12.52 6.23
N TRP A 100 21.34 -11.94 5.09
CA TRP A 100 22.12 -12.63 4.05
C TRP A 100 23.57 -12.91 4.48
N VAL A 101 24.19 -11.99 5.23
CA VAL A 101 25.56 -12.14 5.75
C VAL A 101 25.61 -13.09 6.93
N THR A 102 24.54 -13.22 7.72
CA THR A 102 24.51 -14.18 8.83
C THR A 102 24.40 -15.63 8.32
N PRO A 103 25.31 -16.55 8.68
CA PRO A 103 25.28 -17.93 8.18
C PRO A 103 24.11 -18.79 8.70
N ASP A 104 23.13 -18.21 9.39
CA ASP A 104 22.06 -18.94 10.08
C ASP A 104 20.79 -19.00 9.22
N THR A 105 20.80 -19.89 8.23
CA THR A 105 19.82 -19.92 7.12
C THR A 105 18.37 -20.14 7.55
N GLU A 106 18.12 -20.79 8.69
CA GLU A 106 16.78 -21.21 9.12
C GLU A 106 15.94 -20.03 9.65
N GLY A 107 16.53 -19.13 10.45
CA GLY A 107 15.83 -17.92 10.92
C GLY A 107 15.74 -16.82 9.86
N ASN A 108 16.69 -16.81 8.92
CA ASN A 108 16.84 -15.75 7.92
C ASN A 108 15.72 -15.74 6.88
N LEU A 109 15.18 -16.91 6.52
CA LEU A 109 14.06 -17.00 5.60
C LEU A 109 12.78 -16.38 6.17
N VAL A 110 12.47 -16.65 7.44
CA VAL A 110 11.24 -16.13 8.05
C VAL A 110 11.36 -14.64 8.35
N VAL A 111 12.45 -14.19 8.97
CA VAL A 111 12.67 -12.76 9.24
C VAL A 111 12.78 -11.97 7.93
N GLY A 112 13.44 -12.54 6.92
CA GLY A 112 13.55 -11.94 5.59
C GLY A 112 12.19 -11.84 4.91
N GLY A 113 11.41 -12.92 4.93
CA GLY A 113 10.04 -12.95 4.40
C GLY A 113 9.13 -11.92 5.08
N MET A 114 9.19 -11.79 6.40
CA MET A 114 8.43 -10.79 7.15
C MET A 114 8.86 -9.36 6.81
N THR A 115 10.16 -9.11 6.67
CA THR A 115 10.72 -7.80 6.30
C THR A 115 10.25 -7.40 4.90
N VAL A 116 10.33 -8.31 3.93
CA VAL A 116 9.84 -8.09 2.56
C VAL A 116 8.34 -7.86 2.54
N ALA A 117 7.56 -8.65 3.29
CA ALA A 117 6.11 -8.50 3.36
C ALA A 117 5.70 -7.14 3.96
N ALA A 118 6.35 -6.71 5.05
CA ALA A 118 6.11 -5.40 5.66
C ALA A 118 6.47 -4.25 4.71
N TRP A 119 7.59 -4.38 3.99
CA TRP A 119 8.00 -3.41 2.97
C TRP A 119 6.98 -3.31 1.82
N LEU A 120 6.60 -4.45 1.23
CA LEU A 120 5.60 -4.51 0.16
C LEU A 120 4.25 -3.95 0.61
N GLY A 121 3.82 -4.25 1.85
CA GLY A 121 2.58 -3.71 2.42
C GLY A 121 2.62 -2.18 2.54
N THR A 122 3.75 -1.63 2.96
CA THR A 122 3.94 -0.17 3.10
C THR A 122 3.93 0.52 1.73
N VAL A 123 4.73 0.02 0.78
CA VAL A 123 4.83 0.58 -0.58
C VAL A 123 3.50 0.43 -1.32
N GLY A 124 2.88 -0.75 -1.26
CA GLY A 124 1.60 -1.03 -1.89
C GLY A 124 0.47 -0.15 -1.36
N THR A 125 0.42 0.09 -0.05
CA THR A 125 -0.56 0.99 0.55
C THR A 125 -0.37 2.44 0.10
N GLY A 126 0.87 2.92 0.10
CA GLY A 126 1.18 4.27 -0.40
C GLY A 126 0.77 4.44 -1.88
N ALA A 127 1.08 3.45 -2.72
CA ALA A 127 0.67 3.43 -4.11
C ALA A 127 -0.87 3.40 -4.27
N ALA A 128 -1.58 2.61 -3.45
CA ALA A 128 -3.03 2.54 -3.45
C ALA A 128 -3.68 3.88 -3.04
N VAL A 129 -3.15 4.54 -2.01
CA VAL A 129 -3.59 5.88 -1.58
C VAL A 129 -3.38 6.90 -2.69
N LEU A 130 -2.19 6.92 -3.31
CA LEU A 130 -1.90 7.82 -4.44
C LEU A 130 -2.84 7.55 -5.63
N ALA A 131 -3.12 6.29 -5.93
CA ALA A 131 -4.06 5.90 -6.98
C ALA A 131 -5.50 6.34 -6.63
N LEU A 132 -5.93 6.20 -5.37
CA LEU A 132 -7.24 6.63 -4.90
C LEU A 132 -7.39 8.16 -5.00
N VAL A 133 -6.39 8.91 -4.53
CA VAL A 133 -6.35 10.38 -4.63
C VAL A 133 -6.43 10.81 -6.10
N ARG A 134 -5.62 10.20 -6.98
CA ARG A 134 -5.66 10.44 -8.43
C ARG A 134 -7.03 10.15 -9.04
N ARG A 135 -7.63 9.01 -8.70
CA ARG A 135 -8.96 8.63 -9.20
C ARG A 135 -10.02 9.63 -8.75
N ARG A 136 -10.01 10.05 -7.49
CA ARG A 136 -10.95 11.04 -6.96
C ARG A 136 -10.75 12.40 -7.60
N GLN A 137 -9.50 12.84 -7.72
CA GLN A 137 -9.20 14.11 -8.37
C GLN A 137 -9.66 14.11 -9.83
N ARG A 138 -9.40 13.03 -10.59
CA ARG A 138 -9.92 12.89 -11.95
C ARG A 138 -11.43 12.98 -12.00
N ARG A 139 -12.15 12.36 -11.06
CA ARG A 139 -13.61 12.48 -10.98
C ARG A 139 -14.07 13.91 -10.74
N ILE A 140 -13.39 14.66 -9.87
CA ILE A 140 -13.70 16.08 -9.63
C ILE A 140 -13.36 16.92 -10.88
N GLU A 141 -12.21 16.69 -11.50
CA GLU A 141 -11.81 17.35 -12.75
C GLU A 141 -12.84 17.13 -13.85
N GLU A 142 -13.35 15.90 -13.98
CA GLU A 142 -14.36 15.52 -14.96
C GLU A 142 -15.74 16.11 -14.63
N ALA A 143 -16.15 16.12 -13.36
CA ALA A 143 -17.43 16.69 -12.93
C ALA A 143 -17.46 18.22 -13.09
N CYS A 144 -16.32 18.90 -12.89
CA CYS A 144 -16.20 20.34 -13.12
C CYS A 144 -15.78 20.71 -14.54
N ALA A 145 -15.47 19.73 -15.41
CA ALA A 145 -14.94 20.00 -16.74
C ALA A 145 -15.94 20.78 -17.58
N ALA A 146 -15.51 21.92 -18.13
CA ALA A 146 -16.31 22.58 -19.14
C ALA A 146 -16.61 21.61 -20.29
N ARG A 147 -17.76 21.77 -20.93
CA ARG A 147 -18.09 21.01 -22.13
C ARG A 147 -17.15 21.47 -23.24
N PRO A 148 -16.38 20.56 -23.87
CA PRO A 148 -15.50 20.93 -24.98
C PRO A 148 -16.33 21.53 -26.12
N PRO A 149 -15.72 22.43 -26.91
CA PRO A 149 -16.37 23.04 -28.06
C PRO A 149 -16.71 21.99 -29.12
N ALA A 150 -17.81 22.21 -29.87
CA ALA A 150 -18.25 21.25 -30.88
C ALA A 150 -17.32 21.30 -32.12
N ALA A 151 -16.87 22.50 -32.49
CA ALA A 151 -15.85 22.72 -33.52
C ALA A 151 -14.61 23.47 -33.00
N PRO A 152 -13.44 23.32 -33.63
CA PRO A 152 -12.27 24.16 -33.33
C PRO A 152 -12.62 25.65 -33.48
N GLY A 153 -12.23 26.47 -32.50
CA GLY A 153 -12.50 27.91 -32.49
C GLY A 153 -13.81 28.32 -31.81
N GLU A 154 -14.74 27.40 -31.55
CA GLU A 154 -15.92 27.69 -30.74
C GLU A 154 -15.58 27.79 -29.25
N PRO A 155 -16.37 28.55 -28.47
CA PRO A 155 -16.19 28.60 -27.02
C PRO A 155 -16.58 27.27 -26.37
N ALA A 156 -15.86 26.90 -25.31
CA ALA A 156 -16.33 25.85 -24.41
C ALA A 156 -17.64 26.26 -23.75
N ALA A 157 -18.49 25.30 -23.41
CA ALA A 157 -19.77 25.57 -22.75
C ALA A 157 -19.74 25.16 -21.27
N CYS A 158 -20.55 25.83 -20.44
CA CYS A 158 -20.68 25.52 -19.04
C CYS A 158 -21.17 24.08 -18.83
N HIS A 159 -20.57 23.35 -17.89
CA HIS A 159 -20.93 21.97 -17.57
C HIS A 159 -22.35 21.84 -17.02
N VAL A 160 -22.76 22.83 -16.21
CA VAL A 160 -24.08 22.92 -15.58
C VAL A 160 -25.15 23.40 -16.57
N CYS A 161 -25.09 24.67 -16.97
CA CYS A 161 -26.18 25.28 -17.75
C CYS A 161 -26.01 25.18 -19.27
N GLY A 162 -24.82 24.85 -19.78
CA GLY A 162 -24.55 24.82 -21.22
C GLY A 162 -24.35 26.20 -21.90
N ALA A 163 -24.37 27.30 -21.15
CA ALA A 163 -24.04 28.63 -21.69
C ALA A 163 -22.60 28.68 -22.23
N PRO A 164 -22.32 29.46 -23.29
CA PRO A 164 -20.95 29.70 -23.72
C PRO A 164 -20.13 30.32 -22.58
N LEU A 165 -18.87 29.91 -22.44
CA LEU A 165 -17.93 30.49 -21.49
C LEU A 165 -17.13 31.58 -22.18
N ASP A 166 -17.26 32.80 -21.68
CA ASP A 166 -16.49 33.94 -22.15
C ASP A 166 -15.02 33.77 -21.75
N GLY A 167 -14.10 33.81 -22.72
CA GLY A 167 -12.68 33.97 -22.44
C GLY A 167 -11.89 32.71 -22.06
N GLY A 168 -12.02 31.62 -22.83
CA GLY A 168 -11.12 30.45 -22.74
C GLY A 168 -9.63 30.74 -23.04
N GLY A 169 -9.24 31.99 -23.26
CA GLY A 169 -7.86 32.43 -23.54
C GLY A 169 -7.12 33.04 -22.36
N GLY A 170 -7.75 33.20 -21.18
CA GLY A 170 -7.02 33.58 -19.98
C GLY A 170 -6.11 32.43 -19.53
N ALA A 171 -4.91 32.74 -19.03
CA ALA A 171 -3.95 31.74 -18.52
C ALA A 171 -4.47 30.88 -17.33
N GLY A 172 -5.70 31.11 -16.88
CA GLY A 172 -6.34 30.39 -15.78
C GLY A 172 -6.98 29.07 -16.22
N ALA A 173 -6.77 28.01 -15.44
CA ALA A 173 -7.39 26.71 -15.68
C ALA A 173 -8.91 26.67 -15.43
N ILE A 174 -9.49 27.70 -14.80
CA ILE A 174 -10.89 27.72 -14.34
C ILE A 174 -11.59 28.99 -14.86
N ALA A 175 -12.71 28.80 -15.56
CA ALA A 175 -13.58 29.86 -16.06
C ALA A 175 -14.93 29.85 -15.33
N ARG A 176 -15.37 31.02 -14.87
CA ARG A 176 -16.68 31.18 -14.23
C ARG A 176 -17.73 31.50 -15.30
N CYS A 177 -18.82 30.77 -15.30
CA CYS A 177 -19.93 31.02 -16.22
C CYS A 177 -20.62 32.35 -15.88
N GLY A 178 -20.70 33.28 -16.83
CA GLY A 178 -21.41 34.56 -16.65
C GLY A 178 -22.92 34.40 -16.40
N PHE A 179 -23.51 33.25 -16.74
CA PHE A 179 -24.94 33.01 -16.60
C PHE A 179 -25.32 32.37 -15.26
N CYS A 180 -24.79 31.18 -14.95
CA CYS A 180 -25.16 30.42 -13.75
C CYS A 180 -24.15 30.54 -12.60
N ALA A 181 -23.08 31.31 -12.78
CA ALA A 181 -21.97 31.51 -11.85
C ALA A 181 -21.20 30.23 -11.44
N ALA A 182 -21.46 29.10 -12.10
CA ALA A 182 -20.71 27.86 -11.87
C ALA A 182 -19.26 28.00 -12.35
N ASP A 183 -18.33 27.43 -11.59
CA ASP A 183 -16.92 27.37 -11.98
C ASP A 183 -16.68 26.15 -12.88
N ASN A 184 -15.94 26.33 -13.98
CA ASN A 184 -15.71 25.30 -14.99
C ASN A 184 -14.21 25.13 -15.22
N LEU A 185 -13.73 23.90 -15.19
CA LEU A 185 -12.34 23.57 -15.48
C LEU A 185 -12.14 23.51 -17.00
N VAL A 186 -11.37 24.45 -17.54
CA VAL A 186 -11.10 24.64 -18.98
C VAL A 186 -9.68 24.21 -19.39
N ALA A 187 -8.97 23.50 -18.51
CA ALA A 187 -7.62 23.01 -18.79
C ALA A 187 -7.61 22.10 -20.05
N PRO A 188 -6.70 22.31 -21.03
CA PRO A 188 -6.70 21.58 -22.30
C PRO A 188 -6.69 20.06 -22.16
N ALA A 189 -5.88 19.53 -21.24
CA ALA A 189 -5.82 18.09 -20.97
C ALA A 189 -7.14 17.51 -20.42
N VAL A 190 -7.91 18.31 -19.68
CA VAL A 190 -9.22 17.91 -19.15
C VAL A 190 -10.25 17.93 -20.28
N LEU A 191 -10.27 18.99 -21.09
CA LEU A 191 -11.18 19.11 -22.23
C LEU A 191 -10.97 18.00 -23.26
N ALA A 192 -9.72 17.64 -23.55
CA ALA A 192 -9.40 16.51 -24.44
C ALA A 192 -10.00 15.19 -23.93
N ARG A 193 -9.88 14.91 -22.62
CA ARG A 193 -10.48 13.72 -21.99
C ARG A 193 -12.00 13.78 -21.95
N ALA A 194 -12.58 14.95 -21.69
CA ALA A 194 -14.03 15.14 -21.69
C ALA A 194 -14.62 14.91 -23.10
N ARG A 195 -13.91 15.35 -24.14
CA ARG A 195 -14.29 15.14 -25.55
C ARG A 195 -14.36 13.65 -25.91
N ALA A 196 -13.40 12.86 -25.43
CA ALA A 196 -13.37 11.42 -25.66
C ALA A 196 -14.55 10.66 -25.01
N ARG A 197 -15.19 11.22 -23.96
CA ARG A 197 -16.29 10.57 -23.24
C ARG A 197 -17.70 11.03 -23.65
N GLN A 198 -17.82 12.08 -24.46
CA GLN A 198 -19.10 12.76 -24.70
C GLN A 198 -20.14 11.98 -25.55
N VAL A 199 -19.94 10.69 -25.81
CA VAL A 199 -20.77 9.87 -26.72
C VAL A 199 -22.01 9.24 -26.03
N VAL A 200 -22.27 9.49 -24.75
CA VAL A 200 -23.42 8.88 -24.04
C VAL A 200 -24.64 9.82 -23.99
N LEU A 201 -25.70 9.44 -24.73
CA LEU A 201 -27.03 10.06 -24.71
C LEU A 201 -27.72 9.83 -23.36
N PHE A 202 -28.12 10.89 -22.67
CA PHE A 202 -28.81 10.82 -21.39
C PHE A 202 -30.34 10.77 -21.57
N ALA A 203 -30.98 9.75 -20.99
CA ALA A 203 -32.43 9.56 -21.02
C ALA A 203 -33.19 10.21 -19.83
N SER A 204 -32.51 10.84 -18.86
CA SER A 204 -33.19 11.53 -17.76
C SER A 204 -32.42 12.75 -17.24
N PHE A 205 -32.90 13.95 -17.61
CA PHE A 205 -32.24 15.24 -17.32
C PHE A 205 -32.21 15.60 -15.84
N GLU A 206 -33.32 15.37 -15.14
CA GLU A 206 -33.50 15.75 -13.73
C GLU A 206 -32.70 14.83 -12.78
N GLN A 207 -32.66 13.53 -13.10
CA GLN A 207 -31.85 12.56 -12.39
C GLN A 207 -30.36 12.80 -12.61
N ALA A 208 -29.94 13.21 -13.81
CA ALA A 208 -28.55 13.54 -14.08
C ALA A 208 -28.07 14.73 -13.25
N VAL A 209 -28.84 15.83 -13.21
CA VAL A 209 -28.47 17.04 -12.46
C VAL A 209 -28.47 16.79 -10.94
N SER A 210 -29.49 16.09 -10.42
CA SER A 210 -29.58 15.76 -8.99
C SER A 210 -28.51 14.76 -8.55
N ALA A 211 -28.20 13.74 -9.37
CA ALA A 211 -27.11 12.80 -9.10
C ALA A 211 -25.74 13.47 -9.15
N GLU A 212 -25.54 14.44 -10.06
CA GLU A 212 -24.30 15.19 -10.18
C GLU A 212 -24.05 16.05 -8.94
N LEU A 213 -25.06 16.80 -8.47
CA LEU A 213 -24.99 17.58 -7.22
C LEU A 213 -24.74 16.67 -6.00
N ALA A 214 -25.42 15.54 -5.88
CA ALA A 214 -25.23 14.58 -4.78
C ALA A 214 -23.87 13.85 -4.82
N SER A 215 -23.22 13.82 -5.98
CA SER A 215 -21.88 13.22 -6.13
C SER A 215 -20.78 14.17 -5.62
N PHE A 216 -20.97 15.48 -5.75
CA PHE A 216 -20.03 16.50 -5.25
C PHE A 216 -19.91 16.49 -3.72
N ASP A 217 -21.03 16.40 -3.01
CA ASP A 217 -21.04 16.37 -1.54
C ASP A 217 -20.41 15.09 -0.98
N ARG A 218 -20.62 13.94 -1.64
CA ARG A 218 -20.01 12.65 -1.26
C ARG A 218 -18.51 12.59 -1.60
N ALA A 219 -18.09 13.22 -2.69
CA ALA A 219 -16.69 13.24 -3.09
C ALA A 219 -15.80 14.03 -2.11
N THR A 220 -16.36 15.06 -1.48
CA THR A 220 -15.63 16.01 -0.63
C THR A 220 -15.61 15.64 0.86
N SER A 221 -16.67 15.05 1.41
CA SER A 221 -16.84 14.89 2.86
C SER A 221 -16.13 13.69 3.52
N GLY A 222 -15.82 12.61 2.79
CA GLY A 222 -15.23 11.39 3.40
C GLY A 222 -13.75 11.12 3.07
N ALA A 223 -13.14 11.93 2.21
CA ALA A 223 -11.87 11.58 1.58
C ALA A 223 -10.67 11.65 2.54
N ALA A 224 -10.54 12.77 3.26
CA ALA A 224 -9.41 13.00 4.16
C ALA A 224 -9.37 11.96 5.29
N ALA A 225 -10.53 11.71 5.93
CA ALA A 225 -10.64 10.71 6.99
C ALA A 225 -10.25 9.30 6.50
N SER A 226 -10.70 8.89 5.31
CA SER A 226 -10.34 7.57 4.77
C SER A 226 -8.84 7.41 4.47
N VAL A 227 -8.18 8.46 3.98
CA VAL A 227 -6.73 8.45 3.70
C VAL A 227 -5.94 8.39 5.00
N VAL A 228 -6.33 9.19 6.00
CA VAL A 228 -5.69 9.18 7.33
C VAL A 228 -5.89 7.82 8.02
N ALA A 229 -7.10 7.27 7.96
CA ALA A 229 -7.40 5.96 8.53
C ALA A 229 -6.56 4.86 7.87
N ILE A 230 -6.45 4.82 6.54
CA ILE A 230 -5.60 3.85 5.84
C ILE A 230 -4.12 4.01 6.23
N ALA A 231 -3.63 5.25 6.28
CA ALA A 231 -2.25 5.53 6.64
C ALA A 231 -1.88 5.10 8.06
N LEU A 232 -2.84 5.11 9.00
CA LEU A 232 -2.63 4.67 10.39
C LEU A 232 -2.87 3.17 10.57
N VAL A 233 -3.93 2.61 9.96
CA VAL A 233 -4.34 1.21 10.18
C VAL A 233 -3.37 0.24 9.53
N VAL A 234 -2.85 0.53 8.34
CA VAL A 234 -2.01 -0.44 7.62
C VAL A 234 -0.66 -0.72 8.33
N PRO A 235 0.12 0.27 8.78
CA PRO A 235 1.36 -0.02 9.52
C PRO A 235 1.10 -0.81 10.82
N VAL A 236 0.04 -0.44 11.55
CA VAL A 236 -0.34 -1.11 12.80
C VAL A 236 -0.75 -2.56 12.56
N THR A 237 -1.59 -2.81 11.54
CA THR A 237 -2.03 -4.17 11.19
C THR A 237 -0.90 -5.02 10.63
N ALA A 238 -0.01 -4.46 9.81
CA ALA A 238 1.18 -5.15 9.31
C ALA A 238 2.12 -5.53 10.47
N PHE A 239 2.35 -4.63 11.42
CA PHE A 239 3.14 -4.90 12.62
C PHE A 239 2.49 -5.97 13.50
N ALA A 240 1.19 -5.86 13.79
CA ALA A 240 0.47 -6.84 14.58
C ALA A 240 0.47 -8.23 13.93
N LEU A 241 0.29 -8.31 12.61
CA LEU A 241 0.38 -9.55 11.86
C LEU A 241 1.80 -10.13 11.92
N ALA A 242 2.83 -9.30 11.81
CA ALA A 242 4.22 -9.73 11.93
C ALA A 242 4.49 -10.33 13.33
N VAL A 243 4.09 -9.63 14.40
CA VAL A 243 4.21 -10.14 15.78
C VAL A 243 3.44 -11.46 15.95
N ALA A 244 2.21 -11.55 15.44
CA ALA A 244 1.41 -12.77 15.52
C ALA A 244 2.07 -13.94 14.79
N VAL A 245 2.67 -13.72 13.61
CA VAL A 245 3.42 -14.73 12.87
C VAL A 245 4.66 -15.18 13.64
N THR A 246 5.42 -14.26 14.25
CA THR A 246 6.57 -14.63 15.10
C THR A 246 6.14 -15.47 16.30
N LEU A 247 5.11 -15.05 17.03
CA LEU A 247 4.61 -15.77 18.20
C LEU A 247 4.03 -17.15 17.82
N ALA A 248 3.31 -17.23 16.70
CA ALA A 248 2.82 -18.50 16.16
C ALA A 248 3.98 -19.41 15.68
N GLY A 249 5.05 -18.82 15.13
CA GLY A 249 6.26 -19.53 14.73
C GLY A 249 7.05 -20.07 15.93
N GLU A 250 7.20 -19.28 16.99
CA GLU A 250 7.89 -19.71 18.22
C GLU A 250 7.11 -20.77 19.00
N SER A 251 5.77 -20.71 18.97
CA SER A 251 4.92 -21.69 19.67
C SER A 251 4.76 -23.02 18.93
N ARG A 252 5.03 -23.05 17.62
CA ARG A 252 5.00 -24.30 16.84
C ARG A 252 6.24 -25.14 17.15
N ARG A 253 6.03 -26.21 17.90
CA ARG A 253 7.02 -27.27 18.11
C ARG A 253 6.90 -28.29 16.99
N LEU A 254 7.92 -28.35 16.14
CA LEU A 254 8.04 -29.36 15.09
C LEU A 254 8.93 -30.50 15.59
N PRO A 255 8.81 -31.71 15.02
CA PRO A 255 9.78 -32.76 15.24
C PRO A 255 11.20 -32.26 14.96
N VAL A 256 12.17 -32.75 15.73
CA VAL A 256 13.60 -32.45 15.55
C VAL A 256 14.00 -32.68 14.10
N ASP A 257 14.66 -31.69 13.50
CA ASP A 257 15.23 -31.82 12.17
C ASP A 257 16.52 -32.67 12.25
N PRO A 258 16.52 -33.91 11.71
CA PRO A 258 17.67 -34.80 11.78
C PRO A 258 18.78 -34.42 10.80
N THR A 259 18.51 -33.52 9.86
CA THR A 259 19.51 -33.10 8.86
C THR A 259 20.57 -32.18 9.46
N VAL A 260 20.23 -31.50 10.57
CA VAL A 260 21.17 -30.63 11.27
C VAL A 260 22.05 -31.46 12.21
N ARG A 261 23.36 -31.45 11.93
CA ARG A 261 24.35 -32.19 12.71
C ARG A 261 24.95 -31.30 13.80
N TYR A 262 25.09 -31.85 15.00
CA TYR A 262 25.73 -31.18 16.13
C TYR A 262 26.97 -31.93 16.58
N ALA A 263 27.91 -31.20 17.18
CA ALA A 263 29.10 -31.76 17.80
C ALA A 263 29.34 -31.14 19.18
N ALA A 264 29.77 -31.95 20.14
CA ALA A 264 30.35 -31.45 21.37
C ALA A 264 31.85 -31.19 21.15
N VAL A 265 32.28 -29.98 21.50
CA VAL A 265 33.67 -29.53 21.38
C VAL A 265 34.17 -29.10 22.74
N SER A 266 35.37 -29.52 23.12
CA SER A 266 36.01 -29.05 24.34
C SER A 266 36.38 -27.58 24.23
N THR A 267 35.85 -26.76 25.14
CA THR A 267 36.13 -25.32 25.26
C THR A 267 36.70 -25.02 26.65
N PRO A 268 37.19 -23.80 26.91
CA PRO A 268 37.59 -23.39 28.27
C PRO A 268 36.47 -23.50 29.31
N LEU A 269 35.20 -23.52 28.88
CA LEU A 269 34.02 -23.66 29.74
C LEU A 269 33.60 -25.12 29.92
N GLY A 270 34.34 -26.07 29.35
CA GLY A 270 33.95 -27.47 29.25
C GLY A 270 33.42 -27.86 27.86
N PRO A 271 32.84 -29.06 27.72
CA PRO A 271 32.30 -29.54 26.45
C PRO A 271 31.06 -28.74 26.04
N CYS A 272 31.13 -28.00 24.94
CA CYS A 272 30.01 -27.21 24.43
C CYS A 272 29.54 -27.71 23.07
N VAL A 273 28.22 -27.74 22.88
CA VAL A 273 27.55 -28.19 21.67
C VAL A 273 27.50 -27.06 20.67
N GLY A 274 27.94 -27.31 19.43
CA GLY A 274 27.76 -26.39 18.31
C GLY A 274 27.25 -27.10 17.07
N LYS A 275 26.74 -26.32 16.11
CA LYS A 275 26.25 -26.80 14.81
C LYS A 275 27.44 -27.11 13.92
N LEU A 276 27.52 -28.33 13.38
CA LEU A 276 28.52 -28.68 12.37
C LEU A 276 28.15 -27.97 11.07
N MET A 277 29.05 -27.13 10.57
CA MET A 277 28.88 -26.51 9.26
C MET A 277 29.23 -27.52 8.19
N ALA A 278 28.31 -27.73 7.23
CA ALA A 278 28.63 -28.53 6.05
C ALA A 278 29.80 -27.87 5.32
N GLN A 279 30.80 -28.67 4.98
CA GLN A 279 31.95 -28.24 4.20
C GLN A 279 31.43 -27.73 2.85
N ALA A 280 31.61 -26.43 2.56
CA ALA A 280 31.18 -25.87 1.29
C ALA A 280 31.97 -26.54 0.15
N ASP A 281 31.28 -27.38 -0.60
CA ASP A 281 31.66 -28.07 -1.85
C ASP A 281 33.18 -28.24 -2.11
N GLY A 282 33.73 -29.35 -1.61
CA GLY A 282 34.89 -30.03 -2.23
C GLY A 282 36.30 -29.61 -1.81
N GLY A 283 36.46 -28.58 -0.98
CA GLY A 283 37.78 -28.24 -0.42
C GLY A 283 38.08 -29.02 0.86
N ALA A 284 39.31 -29.50 1.06
CA ALA A 284 39.80 -30.21 2.26
C ALA A 284 39.88 -29.32 3.53
N ALA A 285 39.00 -28.33 3.67
CA ALA A 285 38.93 -27.45 4.83
C ALA A 285 38.53 -28.24 6.08
N ALA A 286 39.19 -27.99 7.21
CA ALA A 286 38.84 -28.68 8.44
C ALA A 286 37.38 -28.36 8.86
N PRO A 287 36.65 -29.32 9.45
CA PRO A 287 35.27 -29.08 9.88
C PRO A 287 35.22 -27.92 10.88
N ALA A 288 34.26 -27.01 10.69
CA ALA A 288 34.01 -25.90 11.59
C ALA A 288 32.74 -26.14 12.41
N VAL A 289 32.79 -25.75 13.67
CA VAL A 289 31.65 -25.80 14.59
C VAL A 289 31.21 -24.38 14.90
N ARG A 290 29.93 -24.09 14.69
CA ARG A 290 29.34 -22.79 14.94
C ARG A 290 28.51 -22.79 16.22
N PHE A 291 28.77 -21.84 17.10
CA PHE A 291 27.97 -21.63 18.30
C PHE A 291 26.89 -20.57 17.99
N GLY A 292 25.63 -20.86 18.36
CA GLY A 292 24.50 -20.01 18.03
C GLY A 292 24.56 -18.62 18.67
N ALA A 293 23.66 -17.72 18.27
CA ALA A 293 23.59 -16.35 18.82
C ALA A 293 23.30 -16.31 20.34
N PHE A 294 22.78 -17.41 20.91
CA PHE A 294 22.49 -17.57 22.33
C PHE A 294 23.65 -18.18 23.13
N ARG A 295 24.84 -18.28 22.53
CA ARG A 295 26.05 -18.73 23.21
C ARG A 295 26.44 -17.78 24.34
N ARG A 296 27.24 -18.31 25.26
CA ARG A 296 27.98 -17.54 26.25
C ARG A 296 28.97 -16.59 25.55
N PRO A 297 29.15 -15.34 26.01
CA PRO A 297 30.05 -14.37 25.37
C PRO A 297 31.51 -14.83 25.31
N GLU A 298 31.90 -15.78 26.17
CA GLU A 298 33.22 -16.39 26.20
C GLU A 298 33.44 -17.44 25.08
N LEU A 299 32.37 -17.90 24.41
CA LEU A 299 32.46 -18.80 23.27
C LEU A 299 32.65 -18.01 21.96
N PRO A 300 33.53 -18.47 21.05
CA PRO A 300 33.65 -17.86 19.73
C PRO A 300 32.37 -18.07 18.91
N GLU A 301 32.18 -17.28 17.85
CA GLU A 301 31.08 -17.52 16.89
C GLU A 301 31.28 -18.84 16.15
N GLU A 302 32.52 -19.06 15.74
CA GLU A 302 32.95 -20.20 14.96
C GLU A 302 34.28 -20.69 15.51
N GLN A 303 34.39 -22.00 15.67
CA GLN A 303 35.60 -22.67 16.07
C GLN A 303 35.99 -23.67 14.98
N VAL A 304 37.09 -23.37 14.29
CA VAL A 304 37.70 -24.29 13.34
C VAL A 304 38.37 -25.41 14.13
N MET A 305 38.02 -26.66 13.82
CA MET A 305 38.59 -27.81 14.50
C MET A 305 39.96 -28.15 13.89
N ALA A 306 40.97 -28.39 14.72
CA ALA A 306 42.23 -28.91 14.22
C ALA A 306 42.05 -30.34 13.66
N PRO A 307 42.78 -30.72 12.61
CA PRO A 307 42.73 -32.09 12.08
C PRO A 307 43.00 -33.12 13.17
N GLY A 308 42.14 -34.14 13.27
CA GLY A 308 42.31 -35.25 14.24
C GLY A 308 41.75 -34.99 15.65
N VAL A 309 41.20 -33.80 15.94
CA VAL A 309 40.46 -33.60 17.20
C VAL A 309 39.18 -34.44 17.16
N PRO A 310 38.93 -35.30 18.15
CA PRO A 310 37.73 -36.13 18.16
C PRO A 310 36.49 -35.23 18.24
N ILE A 311 35.64 -35.34 17.22
CA ILE A 311 34.34 -34.67 17.16
C ILE A 311 33.31 -35.68 17.65
N GLU A 312 32.82 -35.50 18.87
CA GLU A 312 31.72 -36.32 19.37
C GLU A 312 30.42 -35.81 18.75
N ALA A 313 29.89 -36.56 17.79
CA ALA A 313 28.61 -36.25 17.17
C ALA A 313 27.49 -36.35 18.22
N VAL A 314 26.70 -35.29 18.35
CA VAL A 314 25.58 -35.21 19.29
C VAL A 314 24.28 -35.32 18.51
N ALA A 315 23.53 -36.39 18.75
CA ALA A 315 22.15 -36.46 18.29
C ALA A 315 21.30 -35.50 19.14
N PRO A 316 20.47 -34.63 18.56
CA PRO A 316 19.68 -33.67 19.36
C PRO A 316 18.89 -34.33 20.49
N GLY A 317 18.26 -35.48 20.23
CA GLY A 317 17.49 -36.23 21.23
C GLY A 317 18.31 -36.78 22.40
N SER A 318 19.63 -36.96 22.27
CA SER A 318 20.47 -37.46 23.37
C SER A 318 20.77 -36.39 24.43
N LEU A 319 20.37 -35.14 24.19
CA LEU A 319 20.52 -34.06 25.17
C LEU A 319 19.45 -34.12 26.27
N VAL A 320 18.33 -34.79 26.06
CA VAL A 320 17.26 -34.93 27.06
C VAL A 320 17.80 -35.57 28.34
N GLY A 321 17.54 -34.94 29.48
CA GLY A 321 18.03 -35.37 30.80
C GLY A 321 19.44 -34.91 31.14
N ARG A 322 20.18 -34.29 30.22
CA ARG A 322 21.53 -33.79 30.51
C ARG A 322 21.49 -32.44 31.22
N VAL A 323 22.41 -32.26 32.15
CA VAL A 323 22.65 -30.96 32.80
C VAL A 323 23.45 -30.09 31.83
N VAL A 324 22.93 -28.90 31.54
CA VAL A 324 23.53 -27.95 30.62
C VAL A 324 23.61 -26.58 31.24
N THR A 325 24.62 -25.83 30.82
CA THR A 325 24.79 -24.40 31.10
C THR A 325 24.64 -23.61 29.80
N ALA A 326 23.84 -22.56 29.83
CA ALA A 326 23.58 -21.68 28.70
C ALA A 326 23.69 -20.21 29.15
N LYS A 327 23.57 -19.28 28.19
CA LYS A 327 23.52 -17.83 28.48
C LYS A 327 22.41 -17.46 29.47
N ALA A 328 21.28 -18.18 29.43
CA ALA A 328 20.13 -17.96 30.30
C ALA A 328 20.19 -18.72 31.64
N GLY A 329 21.30 -19.41 31.94
CA GLY A 329 21.51 -20.14 33.20
C GLY A 329 21.72 -21.64 33.01
N ALA A 330 21.86 -22.34 34.13
CA ALA A 330 22.02 -23.79 34.19
C ALA A 330 20.69 -24.51 34.39
N GLY A 331 20.58 -25.74 33.92
CA GLY A 331 19.42 -26.59 34.17
C GLY A 331 19.51 -27.93 33.45
N VAL A 332 18.42 -28.70 33.48
CA VAL A 332 18.31 -29.99 32.81
C VAL A 332 17.48 -29.84 31.54
N VAL A 333 17.95 -30.40 30.43
CA VAL A 333 17.17 -30.43 29.18
C VAL A 333 15.96 -31.34 29.36
N GLU A 334 14.75 -30.80 29.24
CA GLU A 334 13.51 -31.57 29.32
C GLU A 334 13.07 -32.09 27.95
N GLU A 335 13.23 -31.26 26.92
CA GLU A 335 12.69 -31.52 25.60
C GLU A 335 13.58 -30.92 24.52
N VAL A 336 13.60 -31.58 23.36
CA VAL A 336 14.27 -31.10 22.15
C VAL A 336 13.27 -31.10 21.01
N PHE A 337 13.16 -29.97 20.32
CA PHE A 337 12.20 -29.75 19.24
C PHE A 337 12.79 -28.84 18.17
N SER A 338 12.20 -28.82 16.98
CA SER A 338 12.56 -27.85 15.94
C SER A 338 11.59 -26.66 15.95
N SER A 339 12.13 -25.45 15.81
CA SER A 339 11.36 -24.22 15.59
C SER A 339 11.62 -23.69 14.18
N PRO A 340 10.58 -23.26 13.45
CA PRO A 340 10.74 -22.59 12.15
C PRO A 340 11.65 -21.34 12.19
N LEU A 341 11.84 -20.74 13.37
CA LEU A 341 12.60 -19.50 13.53
C LEU A 341 14.03 -19.71 14.01
N ARG A 342 14.29 -20.80 14.74
CA ARG A 342 15.56 -21.01 15.48
C ARG A 342 16.23 -22.35 15.18
N GLY A 343 15.60 -23.19 14.37
CA GLY A 343 16.02 -24.57 14.17
C GLY A 343 15.82 -25.43 15.41
N ASN A 344 16.62 -26.49 15.54
CA ASN A 344 16.54 -27.34 16.73
C ASN A 344 16.92 -26.55 18.00
N SER A 345 16.00 -26.59 18.94
CA SER A 345 16.01 -25.88 20.21
C SER A 345 15.74 -26.86 21.34
N VAL A 346 16.16 -26.49 22.55
CA VAL A 346 15.91 -27.24 23.78
C VAL A 346 15.08 -26.41 24.74
N THR A 347 14.21 -27.08 25.50
CA THR A 347 13.65 -26.52 26.73
C THR A 347 14.50 -27.01 27.91
N VAL A 348 15.05 -26.07 28.66
CA VAL A 348 15.89 -26.33 29.84
C VAL A 348 15.12 -25.92 31.08
N ARG A 349 14.89 -26.87 32.00
CA ARG A 349 14.31 -26.62 33.32
C ARG A 349 15.41 -26.30 34.32
N ARG A 350 15.32 -25.14 34.95
CA ARG A 350 16.21 -24.70 36.02
C ARG A 350 15.84 -25.38 37.34
N ASN A 351 16.76 -25.29 38.30
CA ASN A 351 16.56 -25.81 39.66
C ASN A 351 15.42 -25.10 40.42
N ASP A 352 15.07 -23.87 40.02
CA ASP A 352 13.95 -23.10 40.61
C ASP A 352 12.57 -23.49 40.04
N GLY A 353 12.52 -24.48 39.14
CA GLY A 353 11.29 -24.94 38.49
C GLY A 353 10.88 -24.12 37.26
N THR A 354 11.58 -23.02 36.94
CA THR A 354 11.32 -22.26 35.71
C THR A 354 11.97 -22.93 34.50
N SER A 355 11.36 -22.79 33.33
CA SER A 355 11.91 -23.30 32.07
C SER A 355 12.28 -22.15 31.13
N PHE A 356 13.36 -22.30 30.37
CA PHE A 356 13.66 -21.42 29.25
C PHE A 356 13.95 -22.21 27.98
N THR A 357 13.76 -21.59 26.82
CA THR A 357 14.11 -22.18 25.53
C THR A 357 15.44 -21.61 25.03
N SER A 358 16.34 -22.48 24.60
CA SER A 358 17.64 -22.09 24.01
C SER A 358 17.90 -22.86 22.72
N SER A 359 18.72 -22.30 21.83
CA SER A 359 19.29 -23.08 20.74
C SER A 359 20.19 -24.19 21.31
N ILE A 360 20.24 -25.35 20.62
CA ILE A 360 21.19 -26.42 20.94
C ILE A 360 22.63 -25.94 20.77
N ALA A 361 22.88 -25.13 19.74
CA ALA A 361 24.20 -24.57 19.46
C ALA A 361 24.52 -23.46 20.48
N GLY A 362 25.48 -23.71 21.36
CA GLY A 362 25.90 -22.80 22.44
C GLY A 362 25.61 -23.32 23.85
N LEU A 363 25.03 -24.51 23.99
CA LEU A 363 24.90 -25.20 25.29
C LEU A 363 26.24 -25.79 25.70
N CYS A 364 26.63 -25.67 26.97
CA CYS A 364 27.76 -26.37 27.54
C CYS A 364 27.28 -27.47 28.48
N LEU A 365 27.79 -28.69 28.31
CA LEU A 365 27.41 -29.86 29.09
C LEU A 365 28.18 -29.87 30.41
N ASP A 366 27.47 -30.15 31.50
CA ASP A 366 28.07 -30.23 32.83
C ASP A 366 28.60 -31.66 33.06
N GLY A 367 29.88 -31.89 32.75
CA GLY A 367 30.59 -33.16 32.98
C GLY A 367 30.38 -34.28 31.94
N PRO A 368 31.14 -35.38 32.03
CA PRO A 368 30.98 -36.55 31.16
C PRO A 368 29.60 -37.21 31.38
N PRO A 369 29.03 -37.91 30.38
CA PRO A 369 27.76 -38.61 30.54
C PRO A 369 27.74 -39.43 31.83
N ALA A 370 26.66 -39.31 32.61
CA ALA A 370 26.35 -40.31 33.61
C ALA A 370 26.29 -41.66 32.88
N ARG A 371 27.21 -42.57 33.21
CA ARG A 371 27.36 -43.88 32.57
C ARG A 371 26.18 -44.79 32.91
#